data_AF-A0A5Q2VXM7-F1
#
_entry.id   AF-A0A5Q2VXM7-F1
#
_cell.length_a   1.000
_cell.length_b   1.000
_cell.length_c   1.000
_cell.angle_alpha   90.00
_cell.angle_beta   90.00
_cell.angle_gamma   90.00
#
_symmetry.space_group_name_H-M   'P 1'
#
loop_
_entity.id
_entity.type
_entity.pdbx_description
1 polymer ?
#
loop_
_entity_poly.entity_id
_entity_poly.type
_entity_poly.pdbx_seq_one_letter_code
_entity_poly.pdbx_strand_id
1 'polypeptide(L)'
;MTRPARPPARPATALAHGRIGTDHLRILARDATRTQRLRDQLTDPDLGETFLLTHAQTLDADRFAKLVAAWAIRTDPEAADRAWREDTGKEELSLAPTTGGYHLTGWLTTTSGQALDTALTAHMGRKSQDDQRTPNQRRAAALTGLARESLDTGTHGTSARIRPHLTVTVPWNTLRALTTTHHPDQPAEHHADPAEPHGDAADPADDGDHGEYSLATGLDYEALRGLEPATFPDGTPLAPGLLARLACGSQLSRVVFGPDSTILDVGREKRIFPANQALRGSW
;
A
#
# COMPACT_ATOMS: atom_id res chain seq x y z
N MET A 1 59.27 -28.73 -13.51
CA MET A 1 59.06 -29.00 -12.08
C MET A 1 57.99 -28.06 -11.57
N THR A 2 56.75 -28.53 -11.51
CA THR A 2 55.58 -27.73 -11.14
C THR A 2 55.48 -27.69 -9.61
N ARG A 3 55.52 -26.49 -9.03
CA ARG A 3 55.46 -26.27 -7.58
C ARG A 3 54.13 -26.81 -7.03
N PRO A 4 54.11 -27.63 -5.96
CA PRO A 4 52.87 -28.12 -5.39
C PRO A 4 52.04 -26.94 -4.84
N ALA A 5 50.73 -26.98 -5.09
CA ALA A 5 49.78 -26.03 -4.52
C ALA A 5 49.86 -26.09 -3.00
N ARG A 6 50.09 -24.93 -2.37
CA ARG A 6 50.15 -24.77 -0.91
C ARG A 6 48.78 -25.14 -0.32
N PRO A 7 48.70 -25.93 0.76
CA PRO A 7 47.42 -26.24 1.38
C PRO A 7 46.72 -24.95 1.86
N PRO A 8 45.39 -24.89 1.80
CA PRO A 8 44.61 -23.77 2.31
C PRO A 8 44.98 -23.47 3.77
N ALA A 9 45.10 -22.19 4.08
CA ALA A 9 45.32 -21.73 5.43
C ALA A 9 43.97 -21.76 6.18
N ARG A 10 43.92 -22.26 7.42
CA ARG A 10 42.74 -22.20 8.30
C ARG A 10 42.17 -20.77 8.39
N PRO A 11 40.89 -20.55 8.73
CA PRO A 11 40.24 -19.24 8.56
C PRO A 11 40.91 -18.16 9.43
N ALA A 12 41.39 -18.55 10.62
CA ALA A 12 42.17 -17.71 11.52
C ALA A 12 43.49 -17.21 10.89
N THR A 13 44.16 -18.04 10.08
CA THR A 13 45.39 -17.65 9.38
C THR A 13 45.14 -16.80 8.13
N ALA A 14 43.99 -16.96 7.46
CA ALA A 14 43.60 -16.09 6.34
C ALA A 14 43.23 -14.67 6.79
N LEU A 15 42.57 -14.55 7.95
CA LEU A 15 42.29 -13.27 8.60
C LEU A 15 43.57 -12.57 9.06
N ALA A 16 44.50 -13.31 9.67
CA ALA A 16 45.78 -12.77 10.15
C ALA A 16 46.65 -12.17 9.02
N HIS A 17 46.38 -12.54 7.77
CA HIS A 17 47.04 -11.98 6.59
C HIS A 17 46.22 -10.89 5.88
N GLY A 18 45.09 -10.45 6.45
CA GLY A 18 44.23 -9.39 5.89
C GLY A 18 43.53 -9.78 4.59
N ARG A 19 43.49 -11.07 4.26
CA ARG A 19 42.97 -11.56 2.97
C ARG A 19 41.44 -11.70 2.95
N ILE A 20 40.81 -11.72 4.12
CA ILE A 20 39.37 -11.90 4.31
C ILE A 20 38.92 -10.98 5.44
N GLY A 21 37.77 -10.33 5.29
CA GLY A 21 37.20 -9.42 6.29
C GLY A 21 36.53 -10.13 7.47
N THR A 22 36.26 -9.39 8.55
CA THR A 22 35.54 -9.91 9.73
C THR A 22 34.11 -10.34 9.41
N ASP A 23 33.46 -9.67 8.47
CA ASP A 23 32.09 -10.02 8.04
C ASP A 23 32.04 -11.35 7.28
N HIS A 24 33.02 -11.64 6.43
CA HIS A 24 33.15 -12.94 5.77
C HIS A 24 33.32 -14.09 6.78
N LEU A 25 34.09 -13.87 7.86
CA LEU A 25 34.21 -14.88 8.92
C LEU A 25 32.91 -15.09 9.69
N ARG A 26 32.16 -14.01 9.97
CA ARG A 26 30.84 -14.11 10.59
C ARG A 26 29.89 -14.93 9.71
N ILE A 27 29.89 -14.70 8.40
CA ILE A 27 29.09 -15.46 7.43
C ILE A 27 29.48 -16.95 7.48
N LEU A 28 30.78 -17.27 7.42
CA LEU A 28 31.24 -18.66 7.49
C LEU A 28 30.85 -19.34 8.80
N ALA A 29 31.10 -18.70 9.95
CA ALA A 29 30.75 -19.25 11.25
C ALA A 29 29.24 -19.47 11.36
N ARG A 30 28.44 -18.49 10.95
CA ARG A 30 26.98 -18.52 11.06
C ARG A 30 26.35 -19.52 10.10
N ASP A 31 26.81 -19.62 8.87
CA ASP A 31 26.07 -20.30 7.79
C ASP A 31 26.72 -21.60 7.33
N ALA A 32 28.06 -21.74 7.44
CA ALA A 32 28.75 -22.93 6.98
C ALA A 32 28.93 -24.03 8.05
N THR A 33 28.52 -23.79 9.30
CA THR A 33 28.76 -24.74 10.40
C THR A 33 27.51 -25.19 11.15
N ARG A 34 26.31 -24.80 10.69
CA ARG A 34 25.03 -24.98 11.41
C ARG A 34 24.65 -26.44 11.65
N THR A 35 24.94 -27.31 10.69
CA THR A 35 24.61 -28.74 10.77
C THR A 35 25.88 -29.59 10.66
N GLN A 36 25.78 -30.86 11.08
CA GLN A 36 26.91 -31.79 10.95
C GLN A 36 27.28 -32.00 9.47
N ARG A 37 26.30 -32.11 8.58
CA ARG A 37 26.53 -32.24 7.12
C ARG A 37 27.34 -31.08 6.54
N LEU A 38 27.04 -29.84 6.95
CA LEU A 38 27.83 -28.68 6.53
C LEU A 38 29.26 -28.73 7.07
N ARG A 39 29.45 -29.13 8.33
CA ARG A 39 30.78 -29.30 8.92
C ARG A 39 31.60 -30.38 8.21
N ASP A 40 30.97 -31.49 7.84
CA ASP A 40 31.62 -32.56 7.10
C ASP A 40 32.01 -32.08 5.69
N GLN A 41 31.13 -31.33 5.01
CA GLN A 41 31.40 -30.75 3.68
C GLN A 41 32.58 -29.78 3.66
N LEU A 42 32.88 -29.10 4.77
CA LEU A 42 34.08 -28.24 4.85
C LEU A 42 35.39 -29.02 4.65
N THR A 43 35.38 -30.33 4.87
CA THR A 43 36.55 -31.20 4.63
C THR A 43 36.72 -31.64 3.18
N ASP A 44 35.71 -31.38 2.33
CA ASP A 44 35.74 -31.76 0.92
C ASP A 44 36.86 -31.01 0.16
N PRO A 45 37.65 -31.71 -0.69
CA PRO A 45 38.80 -31.10 -1.37
C PRO A 45 38.41 -30.05 -2.41
N ASP A 46 37.25 -30.17 -3.05
CA ASP A 46 36.86 -29.35 -4.20
C ASP A 46 35.86 -28.26 -3.82
N LEU A 47 34.94 -28.58 -2.93
CA LEU A 47 33.83 -27.73 -2.49
C LEU A 47 33.86 -27.45 -0.98
N GLY A 48 34.95 -27.74 -0.27
CA GLY A 48 35.06 -27.50 1.17
C GLY A 48 35.61 -26.11 1.55
N GLU A 49 36.33 -26.04 2.66
CA GLU A 49 36.82 -24.78 3.24
C GLU A 49 37.68 -23.96 2.26
N THR A 50 38.56 -24.62 1.50
CA THR A 50 39.43 -23.99 0.50
C THR A 50 38.64 -23.20 -0.53
N PHE A 51 37.55 -23.79 -1.02
CA PHE A 51 36.69 -23.20 -2.03
C PHE A 51 36.05 -21.90 -1.51
N LEU A 52 35.51 -21.94 -0.29
CA LEU A 52 34.88 -20.78 0.34
C LEU A 52 35.90 -19.68 0.64
N LEU A 53 37.07 -20.01 1.20
CA LEU A 53 38.13 -19.03 1.51
C LEU A 53 38.73 -18.38 0.25
N THR A 54 38.76 -19.11 -0.87
CA THR A 54 39.21 -18.56 -2.16
C THR A 54 38.21 -17.53 -2.67
N HIS A 55 36.92 -17.82 -2.61
CA HIS A 55 35.88 -16.87 -3.04
C HIS A 55 35.78 -15.66 -2.10
N ALA A 56 35.98 -15.83 -0.80
CA ALA A 56 35.98 -14.74 0.18
C ALA A 56 37.04 -13.66 -0.09
N GLN A 57 38.14 -14.01 -0.76
CA GLN A 57 39.20 -13.07 -1.14
C GLN A 57 38.82 -12.17 -2.32
N THR A 58 37.79 -12.53 -3.07
CA THR A 58 37.41 -11.86 -4.34
C THR A 58 36.03 -11.22 -4.29
N LEU A 59 35.13 -11.74 -3.44
CA LEU A 59 33.76 -11.25 -3.30
C LEU A 59 33.63 -10.30 -2.11
N ASP A 60 32.79 -9.28 -2.27
CA ASP A 60 32.28 -8.51 -1.13
C ASP A 60 31.41 -9.37 -0.20
N ALA A 61 31.09 -8.85 0.99
CA ALA A 61 30.37 -9.59 2.02
C ALA A 61 28.96 -10.03 1.57
N ASP A 62 28.24 -9.22 0.78
CA ASP A 62 26.88 -9.55 0.32
C ASP A 62 26.89 -10.68 -0.71
N ARG A 63 27.76 -10.58 -1.73
CA ARG A 63 27.94 -11.62 -2.74
C ARG A 63 28.48 -12.90 -2.12
N PHE A 64 29.37 -12.78 -1.14
CA PHE A 64 29.89 -13.93 -0.41
C PHE A 64 28.82 -14.62 0.45
N ALA A 65 27.95 -13.87 1.14
CA ALA A 65 26.83 -14.43 1.88
C ALA A 65 25.91 -15.26 0.97
N LYS A 66 25.61 -14.77 -0.24
CA LYS A 66 24.81 -15.49 -1.24
C LYS A 66 25.49 -16.79 -1.70
N LEU A 67 26.81 -16.75 -1.90
CA LEU A 67 27.59 -17.94 -2.27
C LEU A 67 27.56 -19.00 -1.15
N VAL A 68 27.78 -18.60 0.10
CA VAL A 68 27.75 -19.51 1.25
C VAL A 68 26.35 -20.08 1.47
N ALA A 69 25.30 -19.27 1.30
CA ALA A 69 23.92 -19.75 1.36
C ALA A 69 23.63 -20.81 0.27
N ALA A 70 24.04 -20.56 -0.98
CA ALA A 70 23.87 -21.52 -2.06
C ALA A 70 24.66 -22.82 -1.81
N TRP A 71 25.88 -22.71 -1.29
CA TRP A 71 26.69 -23.86 -0.88
C TRP A 71 26.00 -24.67 0.23
N ALA A 72 25.46 -24.00 1.24
CA ALA A 72 24.78 -24.65 2.36
C ALA A 72 23.50 -25.38 1.90
N ILE A 73 22.68 -24.74 1.04
CA ILE A 73 21.46 -25.34 0.48
C ILE A 73 21.79 -26.58 -0.35
N ARG A 74 22.85 -26.54 -1.17
CA ARG A 74 23.28 -27.70 -1.98
C ARG A 74 23.73 -28.87 -1.12
N THR A 75 24.33 -28.58 0.04
CA THR A 75 24.92 -29.58 0.93
C THR A 75 23.89 -30.21 1.87
N ASP A 76 22.97 -29.40 2.39
CA ASP A 76 21.92 -29.84 3.33
C ASP A 76 20.58 -29.19 2.98
N PRO A 77 19.94 -29.59 1.86
CA PRO A 77 18.69 -28.99 1.42
C PRO A 77 17.57 -29.19 2.44
N GLU A 78 17.57 -30.32 3.16
CA GLU A 78 16.60 -30.63 4.21
C GLU A 78 16.67 -29.62 5.37
N ALA A 79 17.88 -29.22 5.78
CA ALA A 79 18.06 -28.20 6.80
C ALA A 79 17.64 -26.80 6.31
N ALA A 80 17.92 -26.47 5.05
CA ALA A 80 17.44 -25.23 4.45
C ALA A 80 15.90 -25.17 4.42
N ASP A 81 15.27 -26.28 4.06
CA ASP A 81 13.82 -26.47 4.04
C ASP A 81 13.20 -26.32 5.44
N ARG A 82 13.82 -26.90 6.48
CA ARG A 82 13.38 -26.70 7.87
C ARG A 82 13.51 -25.24 8.30
N ALA A 83 14.65 -24.61 8.04
CA ALA A 83 14.87 -23.21 8.35
C ALA A 83 13.84 -22.30 7.67
N TRP A 84 13.51 -22.58 6.39
CA TRP A 84 12.46 -21.86 5.67
C TRP A 84 11.08 -22.01 6.33
N ARG A 85 10.70 -23.24 6.74
CA ARG A 85 9.42 -23.47 7.45
C ARG A 85 9.40 -22.74 8.80
N GLU A 86 10.50 -22.78 9.54
CA GLU A 86 10.64 -22.08 10.82
C GLU A 86 10.54 -20.56 10.64
N ASP A 87 11.20 -19.99 9.64
CA ASP A 87 11.15 -18.56 9.34
C ASP A 87 9.76 -18.13 8.85
N THR A 88 9.11 -18.96 8.03
CA THR A 88 7.71 -18.72 7.63
C THR A 88 6.77 -18.78 8.83
N GLY A 89 7.02 -19.68 9.79
CA GLY A 89 6.24 -19.76 11.03
C GLY A 89 6.41 -18.56 11.97
N LYS A 90 7.41 -17.69 11.75
CA LYS A 90 7.61 -16.45 12.49
C LYS A 90 6.92 -15.25 11.82
N GLU A 91 6.34 -15.43 10.64
CA GLU A 91 5.62 -14.33 10.00
C GLU A 91 4.43 -13.92 10.85
N GLU A 92 4.34 -12.63 11.12
CA GLU A 92 3.27 -12.04 11.90
C GLU A 92 2.89 -10.68 11.34
N LEU A 93 1.60 -10.38 11.41
CA LEU A 93 1.05 -9.07 11.09
C LEU A 93 -0.01 -8.74 12.13
N SER A 94 0.18 -7.62 12.81
CA SER A 94 -0.74 -7.06 13.78
C SER A 94 -1.31 -5.76 13.24
N LEU A 95 -2.64 -5.66 13.31
CA LEU A 95 -3.40 -4.46 12.97
C LEU A 95 -4.34 -4.18 14.15
N ALA A 96 -4.08 -3.10 14.87
CA ALA A 96 -4.80 -2.75 16.10
C ALA A 96 -5.40 -1.34 16.01
N PRO A 97 -6.63 -1.12 16.50
CA PRO A 97 -7.21 0.23 16.56
C PRO A 97 -6.49 1.09 17.60
N THR A 98 -6.34 2.37 17.30
CA THR A 98 -5.80 3.42 18.19
C THR A 98 -6.72 4.64 18.17
N THR A 99 -6.52 5.59 19.07
CA THR A 99 -7.27 6.87 19.03
C THR A 99 -6.99 7.59 17.70
N GLY A 100 -7.98 7.64 16.81
CA GLY A 100 -7.88 8.32 15.51
C GLY A 100 -7.27 7.50 14.37
N GLY A 101 -7.08 6.19 14.51
CA GLY A 101 -6.54 5.37 13.42
C GLY A 101 -6.32 3.90 13.77
N TYR A 102 -5.48 3.23 12.97
CA TYR A 102 -5.01 1.88 13.24
C TYR A 102 -3.48 1.86 13.19
N HIS A 103 -2.88 1.09 14.09
CA HIS A 103 -1.46 0.78 14.07
C HIS A 103 -1.24 -0.56 13.36
N LEU A 104 -0.40 -0.56 12.32
CA LEU A 104 0.00 -1.74 11.57
C LEU A 104 1.48 -2.03 11.86
N THR A 105 1.78 -3.24 12.31
CA THR A 105 3.15 -3.71 12.54
C THR A 105 3.27 -5.19 12.20
N GLY A 106 4.45 -5.66 11.86
CA GLY A 106 4.66 -7.06 11.56
C GLY A 106 6.04 -7.35 10.98
N TRP A 107 6.32 -8.63 10.81
CA TRP A 107 7.52 -9.13 10.16
C TRP A 107 7.13 -10.17 9.12
N LEU A 108 7.73 -10.05 7.94
CA LEU A 108 7.53 -10.98 6.83
C LEU A 108 8.90 -11.56 6.45
N THR A 109 8.90 -12.81 5.97
CA THR A 109 10.07 -13.38 5.32
C THR A 109 10.44 -12.57 4.08
N THR A 110 11.65 -12.77 3.57
CA THR A 110 12.10 -12.11 2.33
C THR A 110 11.16 -12.39 1.15
N THR A 111 10.64 -13.62 1.03
CA THR A 111 9.75 -13.99 -0.07
C THR A 111 8.40 -13.27 0.03
N SER A 112 7.74 -13.35 1.18
CA SER A 112 6.45 -12.67 1.40
C SER A 112 6.57 -11.15 1.35
N GLY A 113 7.65 -10.61 1.92
CA GLY A 113 7.98 -9.18 1.88
C GLY A 113 8.21 -8.67 0.46
N GLN A 114 8.94 -9.40 -0.38
CA GLN A 114 9.13 -9.07 -1.80
C GLN A 114 7.82 -9.12 -2.59
N ALA A 115 6.97 -10.11 -2.32
CA ALA A 115 5.66 -10.19 -2.95
C ALA A 115 4.78 -8.98 -2.59
N LEU A 116 4.73 -8.60 -1.31
CA LEU A 116 4.01 -7.43 -0.85
C LEU A 116 4.60 -6.13 -1.43
N ASP A 117 5.92 -5.98 -1.41
CA ASP A 117 6.60 -4.80 -1.98
C ASP A 117 6.33 -4.65 -3.48
N THR A 118 6.35 -5.76 -4.23
CA THR A 118 6.03 -5.77 -5.65
C THR A 118 4.58 -5.34 -5.89
N ALA A 119 3.62 -5.89 -5.13
CA ALA A 119 2.21 -5.53 -5.25
C ALA A 119 1.96 -4.05 -4.91
N LEU A 120 2.55 -3.55 -3.83
CA LEU A 120 2.45 -2.14 -3.43
C LEU A 120 3.08 -1.23 -4.49
N THR A 121 4.24 -1.60 -5.04
CA THR A 121 4.92 -0.83 -6.08
C THR A 121 4.10 -0.79 -7.36
N ALA A 122 3.53 -1.92 -7.78
CA ALA A 122 2.63 -1.99 -8.92
C ALA A 122 1.41 -1.08 -8.73
N HIS A 123 0.79 -1.12 -7.55
CA HIS A 123 -0.40 -0.31 -7.28
C HIS A 123 -0.08 1.18 -7.12
N MET A 124 1.07 1.55 -6.55
CA MET A 124 1.49 2.95 -6.44
C MET A 124 1.68 3.61 -7.82
N GLY A 125 2.11 2.85 -8.82
CA GLY A 125 2.39 3.35 -10.17
C GLY A 125 3.44 4.46 -10.21
N ARG A 126 3.50 5.17 -11.34
CA ARG A 126 4.38 6.33 -11.51
C ARG A 126 3.84 7.53 -10.73
N LYS A 127 4.73 8.26 -10.06
CA LYS A 127 4.37 9.49 -9.34
C LYS A 127 4.03 10.58 -10.36
N SER A 128 2.84 11.19 -10.24
CA SER A 128 2.49 12.39 -11.01
C SER A 128 3.30 13.60 -10.53
N GLN A 129 3.52 14.60 -11.38
CA GLN A 129 4.23 15.84 -11.00
C GLN A 129 3.48 16.59 -9.88
N ASP A 130 2.15 16.53 -9.88
CA ASP A 130 1.31 17.20 -8.88
C ASP A 130 1.13 16.39 -7.58
N ASP A 131 1.67 15.17 -7.50
CA ASP A 131 1.49 14.30 -6.33
C ASP A 131 2.39 14.72 -5.17
N GLN A 132 1.85 15.52 -4.24
CA GLN A 132 2.56 15.99 -3.06
C GLN A 132 2.71 14.94 -1.95
N ARG A 133 2.18 13.72 -2.13
CA ARG A 133 2.27 12.68 -1.10
C ARG A 133 3.71 12.14 -0.96
N THR A 134 4.08 11.82 0.28
CA THR A 134 5.34 11.14 0.59
C THR A 134 5.31 9.68 0.11
N PRO A 135 6.48 9.02 -0.09
CA PRO A 135 6.52 7.61 -0.46
C PRO A 135 5.74 6.70 0.50
N ASN A 136 5.81 6.95 1.81
CA ASN A 136 5.09 6.16 2.81
C ASN A 136 3.57 6.40 2.76
N GLN A 137 3.13 7.63 2.49
CA GLN A 137 1.71 7.93 2.27
C GLN A 137 1.17 7.23 1.02
N ARG A 138 1.95 7.20 -0.07
CA ARG A 138 1.59 6.47 -1.29
C ARG A 138 1.53 4.96 -1.06
N ARG A 139 2.47 4.41 -0.30
CA ARG A 139 2.51 3.00 0.08
C ARG A 139 1.31 2.61 0.95
N ALA A 140 0.93 3.45 1.91
CA ALA A 140 -0.28 3.26 2.71
C ALA A 140 -1.56 3.29 1.86
N ALA A 141 -1.65 4.24 0.91
CA ALA A 141 -2.76 4.32 -0.04
C ALA A 141 -2.83 3.08 -0.94
N ALA A 142 -1.69 2.58 -1.42
CA ALA A 142 -1.61 1.35 -2.20
C ALA A 142 -2.06 0.12 -1.40
N LEU A 143 -1.64 -0.01 -0.13
CA LEU A 143 -2.07 -1.11 0.73
C LEU A 143 -3.60 -1.10 0.93
N THR A 144 -4.17 0.08 1.16
CA THR A 144 -5.63 0.25 1.30
C THR A 144 -6.35 -0.03 -0.01
N GLY A 145 -5.76 0.36 -1.14
CA GLY A 145 -6.29 0.08 -2.47
C GLY A 145 -6.33 -1.41 -2.78
N LEU A 146 -5.26 -2.17 -2.47
CA LEU A 146 -5.23 -3.63 -2.61
C LEU A 146 -6.33 -4.30 -1.80
N ALA A 147 -6.54 -3.86 -0.55
CA ALA A 147 -7.59 -4.40 0.30
C ALA A 147 -8.99 -4.13 -0.27
N ARG A 148 -9.24 -2.91 -0.79
CA ARG A 148 -10.52 -2.56 -1.42
C ARG A 148 -10.75 -3.36 -2.70
N GLU A 149 -9.74 -3.45 -3.57
CA GLU A 149 -9.83 -4.22 -4.81
C GLU A 149 -10.12 -5.71 -4.54
N SER A 150 -9.45 -6.31 -3.55
CA SER A 150 -9.70 -7.69 -3.11
C SER A 150 -11.15 -7.89 -2.61
N LEU A 151 -11.69 -6.91 -1.88
CA LEU A 151 -13.07 -6.97 -1.41
C LEU A 151 -14.10 -6.72 -2.53
N ASP A 152 -13.76 -5.87 -3.50
CA ASP A 152 -14.63 -5.52 -4.62
C ASP A 152 -14.70 -6.62 -5.69
N THR A 153 -13.60 -7.34 -5.91
CA THR A 153 -13.51 -8.44 -6.90
C THR A 153 -14.26 -9.70 -6.50
N GLY A 154 -14.58 -9.87 -5.20
CA GLY A 154 -15.44 -10.97 -4.72
C GLY A 154 -14.90 -12.37 -4.98
N THR A 155 -13.58 -12.50 -5.20
CA THR A 155 -12.89 -13.77 -5.50
C THR A 155 -12.76 -14.69 -4.28
N HIS A 156 -13.05 -14.18 -3.08
CA HIS A 156 -12.87 -14.88 -1.82
C HIS A 156 -14.13 -15.66 -1.38
N GLY A 157 -14.59 -16.61 -2.21
CA GLY A 157 -15.59 -17.61 -1.82
C GLY A 157 -17.06 -17.23 -2.08
N THR A 158 -17.88 -18.23 -2.40
CA THR A 158 -19.25 -18.16 -2.95
C THR A 158 -20.28 -17.43 -2.06
N SER A 159 -19.93 -17.06 -0.82
CA SER A 159 -20.80 -16.30 0.10
C SER A 159 -20.24 -14.93 0.50
N ALA A 160 -19.14 -14.48 -0.09
CA ALA A 160 -18.43 -13.27 0.33
C ALA A 160 -18.26 -12.30 -0.83
N ARG A 161 -19.38 -11.86 -1.40
CA ARG A 161 -19.43 -10.48 -1.87
C ARG A 161 -19.56 -9.57 -0.65
N ILE A 162 -18.52 -9.52 0.19
CA ILE A 162 -18.43 -8.50 1.22
C ILE A 162 -18.05 -7.22 0.50
N ARG A 163 -19.03 -6.56 -0.15
CA ARG A 163 -18.86 -5.15 -0.47
C ARG A 163 -18.56 -4.48 0.88
N PRO A 164 -17.39 -3.85 1.08
CA PRO A 164 -17.12 -3.17 2.32
C PRO A 164 -18.13 -2.03 2.43
N HIS A 165 -19.15 -2.24 3.25
CA HIS A 165 -20.17 -1.25 3.53
C HIS A 165 -19.72 -0.50 4.76
N LEU A 166 -19.36 0.76 4.56
CA LEU A 166 -19.21 1.70 5.66
C LEU A 166 -20.59 2.27 5.93
N THR A 167 -21.16 1.97 7.10
CA THR A 167 -22.36 2.66 7.58
C THR A 167 -21.92 3.99 8.16
N VAL A 168 -22.45 5.09 7.64
CA VAL A 168 -22.22 6.44 8.16
C VAL A 168 -23.57 7.07 8.42
N THR A 169 -23.78 7.54 9.65
CA THR A 169 -24.98 8.30 10.01
C THR A 169 -24.67 9.77 9.81
N VAL A 170 -25.39 10.43 8.91
CA VAL A 170 -25.20 11.85 8.59
C VAL A 170 -26.46 12.60 8.98
N PRO A 171 -26.39 13.61 9.88
CA PRO A 171 -27.52 14.50 10.12
C PRO A 171 -27.95 15.18 8.82
N TRP A 172 -29.26 15.29 8.60
CA TRP A 172 -29.81 15.83 7.34
C TRP A 172 -29.25 17.21 6.97
N ASN A 173 -29.11 18.10 7.96
CA ASN A 173 -28.59 19.45 7.74
C ASN A 173 -27.12 19.42 7.28
N THR A 174 -26.31 18.51 7.83
CA THR A 174 -24.91 18.30 7.47
C THR A 174 -24.77 17.74 6.05
N LEU A 175 -25.62 16.78 5.68
CA LEU A 175 -25.67 16.24 4.30
C LEU A 175 -26.10 17.31 3.29
N ARG A 176 -27.10 18.13 3.65
CA ARG A 176 -27.58 19.23 2.79
C ARG A 176 -26.49 20.26 2.57
N ALA A 177 -25.83 20.71 3.64
CA ALA A 177 -24.73 21.66 3.54
C ALA A 177 -23.61 21.12 2.63
N LEU A 178 -23.19 19.86 2.82
CA LEU A 178 -22.16 19.23 1.99
C LEU A 178 -22.51 19.06 0.51
N THR A 179 -23.79 18.98 0.16
CA THR A 179 -24.23 18.83 -1.23
C THR A 179 -24.44 20.18 -1.91
N THR A 180 -24.87 21.20 -1.16
CA THR A 180 -24.98 22.57 -1.67
C THR A 180 -23.62 23.23 -1.91
N THR A 181 -22.57 22.81 -1.20
CA THR A 181 -21.18 23.27 -1.44
C THR A 181 -20.53 22.64 -2.67
N HIS A 182 -21.20 21.69 -3.32
CA HIS A 182 -20.76 21.02 -4.55
C HIS A 182 -21.58 21.41 -5.80
N HIS A 183 -22.36 22.50 -5.75
CA HIS A 183 -23.08 23.00 -6.93
C HIS A 183 -22.19 23.99 -7.73
N PRO A 184 -22.11 23.89 -9.08
CA PRO A 184 -21.17 24.67 -9.88
C PRO A 184 -21.62 26.10 -10.21
N ASP A 185 -22.71 26.60 -9.64
CA ASP A 185 -23.27 27.92 -9.98
C ASP A 185 -23.32 28.85 -8.76
N GLN A 186 -22.16 29.38 -8.37
CA GLN A 186 -22.09 30.73 -7.80
C GLN A 186 -20.79 31.40 -8.29
N PRO A 187 -20.86 32.58 -8.95
CA PRO A 187 -19.67 33.36 -9.24
C PRO A 187 -19.01 33.72 -7.91
N ALA A 188 -17.72 33.43 -7.76
CA ALA A 188 -16.96 33.84 -6.61
C ALA A 188 -16.99 35.37 -6.51
N GLU A 189 -17.79 35.91 -5.58
CA GLU A 189 -17.61 37.29 -5.15
C GLU A 189 -16.23 37.38 -4.48
N HIS A 190 -15.26 37.93 -5.22
CA HIS A 190 -13.97 38.31 -4.69
C HIS A 190 -14.17 39.35 -3.59
N HIS A 191 -14.19 38.91 -2.34
CA HIS A 191 -13.83 39.75 -1.22
C HIS A 191 -12.32 39.98 -1.29
N ALA A 192 -11.94 41.03 -2.01
CA ALA A 192 -10.60 41.60 -1.96
C ALA A 192 -10.38 42.23 -0.58
N ASP A 193 -9.48 41.65 0.22
CA ASP A 193 -8.81 42.40 1.28
C ASP A 193 -7.86 43.43 0.64
N PRO A 194 -7.78 44.66 1.15
CA PRO A 194 -7.02 45.73 0.51
C PRO A 194 -5.52 45.54 0.75
N ALA A 195 -4.80 45.13 -0.28
CA ALA A 195 -3.34 45.26 -0.33
C ALA A 195 -2.97 46.58 -1.03
N GLU A 196 -2.18 47.39 -0.33
CA GLU A 196 -1.61 48.68 -0.73
C GLU A 196 -0.86 48.64 -2.08
N PRO A 197 -0.80 49.76 -2.84
CA PRO A 197 -0.43 49.77 -4.26
C PRO A 197 1.06 49.97 -4.46
N HIS A 198 1.72 49.12 -5.26
CA HIS A 198 2.98 49.47 -5.93
C HIS A 198 2.81 49.16 -7.41
N GLY A 199 2.80 50.21 -8.22
CA GLY A 199 2.65 50.14 -9.67
C GLY A 199 3.94 49.71 -10.38
N ASP A 200 3.77 49.15 -11.58
CA ASP A 200 4.20 49.81 -12.81
C ASP A 200 3.58 49.09 -14.02
N ALA A 201 3.51 49.81 -15.13
CA ALA A 201 2.58 49.62 -16.23
C ALA A 201 3.04 48.65 -17.35
N ALA A 202 2.02 47.99 -17.92
CA ALA A 202 1.76 47.67 -19.33
C ALA A 202 2.65 46.69 -20.12
N ASP A 203 2.02 45.65 -20.68
CA ASP A 203 1.78 45.55 -22.14
C ASP A 203 0.52 44.68 -22.43
N PRO A 204 -0.26 44.94 -23.50
CA PRO A 204 -1.53 44.27 -23.80
C PRO A 204 -1.41 43.18 -24.89
N ALA A 205 -2.47 42.37 -24.98
CA ALA A 205 -2.85 41.42 -26.03
C ALA A 205 -2.39 39.96 -25.90
N ASP A 206 -3.31 39.11 -25.42
CA ASP A 206 -3.71 37.90 -26.15
C ASP A 206 -5.16 37.55 -25.79
N ASP A 207 -6.06 37.70 -26.75
CA ASP A 207 -7.47 37.34 -26.68
C ASP A 207 -7.60 35.81 -26.83
N GLY A 208 -7.49 35.11 -25.72
CA GLY A 208 -7.78 33.69 -25.61
C GLY A 208 -8.81 33.44 -24.52
N ASP A 209 -10.10 33.53 -24.87
CA ASP A 209 -11.20 33.00 -24.06
C ASP A 209 -11.08 31.48 -23.95
N HIS A 210 -10.24 31.04 -23.02
CA HIS A 210 -10.36 29.74 -22.40
C HIS A 210 -11.03 29.99 -21.06
N GLY A 211 -12.37 29.96 -21.05
CA GLY A 211 -13.15 29.85 -19.83
C GLY A 211 -12.55 28.76 -18.95
N GLU A 212 -11.74 29.18 -17.98
CA GLU A 212 -11.12 28.31 -17.00
C GLU A 212 -12.25 27.88 -16.07
N TYR A 213 -12.90 26.77 -16.42
CA TYR A 213 -13.77 26.06 -15.52
C TYR A 213 -12.91 25.49 -14.39
N SER A 214 -12.55 26.33 -13.43
CA SER A 214 -11.92 25.90 -12.20
C SER A 214 -12.98 25.19 -11.37
N LEU A 215 -12.98 23.86 -11.46
CA LEU A 215 -13.75 22.99 -10.59
C LEU A 215 -13.20 23.16 -9.17
N ALA A 216 -13.80 24.05 -8.39
CA ALA A 216 -13.43 24.21 -6.98
C ALA A 216 -13.79 22.91 -6.23
N THR A 217 -12.81 22.04 -6.06
CA THR A 217 -12.87 20.85 -5.17
C THR A 217 -12.72 21.23 -3.69
N GLY A 218 -13.15 22.43 -3.31
CA GLY A 218 -13.05 22.96 -1.95
C GLY A 218 -14.35 22.76 -1.18
N LEU A 219 -14.23 22.38 0.10
CA LEU A 219 -15.37 22.39 1.02
C LEU A 219 -15.53 23.80 1.61
N ASP A 220 -16.73 24.36 1.54
CA ASP A 220 -17.06 25.56 2.33
C ASP A 220 -17.28 25.17 3.80
N TYR A 221 -16.28 25.49 4.63
CA TYR A 221 -16.30 25.19 6.05
C TYR A 221 -17.20 26.11 6.86
N GLU A 222 -17.55 27.30 6.35
CA GLU A 222 -18.47 28.22 7.04
C GLU A 222 -19.89 27.66 7.02
N ALA A 223 -20.33 27.13 5.87
CA ALA A 223 -21.61 26.41 5.75
C ALA A 223 -21.73 25.16 6.65
N LEU A 224 -20.60 24.61 7.10
CA LEU A 224 -20.54 23.43 7.98
C LEU A 224 -20.35 23.78 9.46
N ARG A 225 -20.03 25.03 9.78
CA ARG A 225 -19.74 25.45 11.15
C ARG A 225 -21.00 25.33 12.02
N GLY A 226 -20.88 24.67 13.17
CA GLY A 226 -21.97 24.48 14.13
C GLY A 226 -22.95 23.34 13.81
N LEU A 227 -22.75 22.63 12.70
CA LEU A 227 -23.53 21.43 12.39
C LEU A 227 -22.98 20.19 13.11
N GLU A 228 -23.88 19.27 13.45
CA GLU A 228 -23.48 17.98 14.01
C GLU A 228 -22.69 17.15 12.98
N PRO A 229 -21.54 16.57 13.36
CA PRO A 229 -20.73 15.78 12.45
C PRO A 229 -21.43 14.47 12.10
N ALA A 230 -21.13 13.92 10.92
CA ALA A 230 -21.48 12.53 10.65
C ALA A 230 -20.66 11.61 11.55
N THR A 231 -21.22 10.44 11.86
CA THR A 231 -20.58 9.46 12.74
C THR A 231 -20.55 8.07 12.11
N PHE A 232 -19.55 7.30 12.50
CA PHE A 232 -19.57 5.85 12.34
C PHE A 232 -20.56 5.21 13.34
N PRO A 233 -20.90 3.92 13.20
CA PRO A 233 -21.88 3.27 14.09
C PRO A 233 -21.46 3.20 15.56
N ASP A 234 -20.16 3.33 15.84
CA ASP A 234 -19.57 3.42 17.18
C ASP A 234 -19.63 4.84 17.77
N GLY A 235 -20.18 5.81 17.02
CA GLY A 235 -20.27 7.22 17.43
C GLY A 235 -19.03 8.06 17.08
N THR A 236 -17.99 7.47 16.47
CA THR A 236 -16.78 8.21 16.10
C THR A 236 -17.10 9.27 15.03
N PRO A 237 -16.83 10.57 15.27
CA PRO A 237 -17.15 11.63 14.31
C PRO A 237 -16.21 11.61 13.09
N LEU A 238 -16.76 11.91 11.91
CA LEU A 238 -16.04 12.03 10.65
C LEU A 238 -15.67 13.48 10.37
N ALA A 239 -14.44 13.70 9.92
CA ALA A 239 -14.04 14.99 9.37
C ALA A 239 -14.81 15.30 8.06
N PRO A 240 -15.19 16.56 7.79
CA PRO A 240 -15.91 16.94 6.58
C PRO A 240 -15.24 16.48 5.27
N GLY A 241 -13.92 16.56 5.18
CA GLY A 241 -13.16 16.08 4.01
C GLY A 241 -13.28 14.57 3.78
N LEU A 242 -13.32 13.78 4.85
CA LEU A 242 -13.54 12.33 4.76
C LEU A 242 -14.98 12.05 4.33
N LEU A 243 -15.96 12.74 4.91
CA LEU A 243 -17.37 12.60 4.57
C LEU A 243 -17.65 12.98 3.10
N ALA A 244 -17.09 14.09 2.61
CA ALA A 244 -17.18 14.50 1.21
C ALA A 244 -16.59 13.45 0.28
N ARG A 245 -15.40 12.91 0.62
CA ARG A 245 -14.77 11.84 -0.15
C ARG A 245 -15.62 10.56 -0.19
N LEU A 246 -16.24 10.19 0.92
CA LEU A 246 -17.16 9.04 0.97
C LEU A 246 -18.42 9.32 0.13
N ALA A 247 -18.97 10.53 0.19
CA ALA A 247 -20.14 10.94 -0.58
C ALA A 247 -19.88 10.95 -2.10
N CYS A 248 -18.76 11.52 -2.55
CA CYS A 248 -18.38 11.55 -3.98
C CYS A 248 -18.21 10.15 -4.59
N GLY A 249 -17.82 9.15 -3.80
CA GLY A 249 -17.68 7.76 -4.23
C GLY A 249 -18.93 6.90 -4.05
N SER A 250 -20.04 7.49 -3.59
CA SER A 250 -21.26 6.76 -3.22
C SER A 250 -22.40 7.01 -4.20
N GLN A 251 -23.27 6.01 -4.36
CA GLN A 251 -24.58 6.17 -5.01
C GLN A 251 -25.63 6.48 -3.94
N LEU A 252 -26.41 7.55 -4.12
CA LEU A 252 -27.46 7.93 -3.17
C LEU A 252 -28.78 7.25 -3.55
N SER A 253 -29.29 6.38 -2.69
CA SER A 253 -30.64 5.80 -2.81
C SER A 253 -31.54 6.39 -1.74
N ARG A 254 -32.66 6.98 -2.15
CA ARG A 254 -33.66 7.51 -1.22
C ARG A 254 -34.63 6.40 -0.79
N VAL A 255 -34.83 6.26 0.52
CA VAL A 255 -35.89 5.44 1.09
C VAL A 255 -36.87 6.35 1.83
N VAL A 256 -38.14 6.33 1.44
CA VAL A 256 -39.20 7.10 2.13
C VAL A 256 -39.96 6.16 3.04
N PHE A 257 -40.06 6.51 4.32
CA PHE A 257 -40.83 5.76 5.30
C PHE A 257 -42.20 6.42 5.53
N GLY A 258 -43.23 5.60 5.68
CA GLY A 258 -44.56 6.00 6.12
C GLY A 258 -44.62 6.19 7.63
N PRO A 259 -45.76 6.66 8.16
CA PRO A 259 -45.93 6.94 9.59
C PRO A 259 -45.69 5.71 10.48
N ASP A 260 -45.92 4.50 9.96
CA ASP A 260 -45.72 3.22 10.68
C ASP A 260 -44.35 2.58 10.39
N SER A 261 -43.35 3.37 9.98
CA SER A 261 -42.01 2.87 9.56
C SER A 261 -42.05 1.88 8.38
N THR A 262 -43.13 1.90 7.59
CA THR A 262 -43.27 1.10 6.37
C THR A 262 -42.51 1.75 5.23
N ILE A 263 -41.80 0.96 4.42
CA ILE A 263 -41.10 1.46 3.25
C ILE A 263 -42.13 1.83 2.17
N LEU A 264 -42.26 3.12 1.87
CA LEU A 264 -43.17 3.64 0.84
C LEU A 264 -42.52 3.74 -0.54
N ASP A 265 -41.23 4.05 -0.59
CA ASP A 265 -40.47 4.14 -1.85
C ASP A 265 -39.01 3.77 -1.60
N VAL A 266 -38.45 2.96 -2.49
CA VAL A 266 -37.02 2.63 -2.59
C VAL A 266 -36.59 3.09 -3.96
N GLY A 267 -36.16 4.34 -4.09
CA GLY A 267 -35.85 4.93 -5.40
C GLY A 267 -34.98 3.99 -6.25
N ARG A 268 -35.54 3.45 -7.33
CA ARG A 268 -34.81 2.59 -8.29
C ARG A 268 -34.46 3.42 -9.53
N GLU A 269 -33.19 3.42 -9.93
CA GLU A 269 -32.70 4.39 -10.93
C GLU A 269 -33.03 4.05 -12.39
N LYS A 270 -33.34 2.81 -12.81
CA LYS A 270 -33.83 2.56 -14.18
C LYS A 270 -34.39 1.14 -14.33
N ARG A 271 -35.57 1.03 -14.95
CA ARG A 271 -36.12 -0.24 -15.44
C ARG A 271 -35.59 -0.46 -16.85
N ILE A 272 -34.61 -1.35 -17.03
CA ILE A 272 -34.31 -1.89 -18.36
C ILE A 272 -35.48 -2.84 -18.66
N PHE A 273 -36.39 -2.44 -19.53
CA PHE A 273 -37.33 -3.40 -20.10
C PHE A 273 -36.52 -4.31 -21.04
N PRO A 274 -36.42 -5.64 -20.80
CA PRO A 274 -36.00 -6.52 -21.88
C PRO A 274 -37.01 -6.39 -23.02
N ALA A 275 -36.53 -6.43 -24.27
CA ALA A 275 -37.32 -6.13 -25.47
C ALA A 275 -38.61 -6.98 -25.62
N ASN A 276 -38.75 -8.05 -24.85
CA ASN A 276 -39.96 -8.89 -24.80
C ASN A 276 -41.06 -8.40 -23.85
N GLN A 277 -40.87 -7.30 -23.12
CA GLN A 277 -41.87 -6.73 -22.20
C GLN A 277 -42.40 -5.34 -22.62
N ALA A 278 -42.05 -4.84 -23.80
CA ALA A 278 -42.80 -3.76 -24.43
C ALA A 278 -44.11 -4.34 -24.99
N LEU A 279 -45.22 -3.96 -24.36
CA LEU A 279 -46.58 -4.41 -24.68
C LEU A 279 -46.86 -4.30 -26.19
N ARG A 280 -47.17 -5.42 -26.83
CA ARG A 280 -48.02 -5.45 -28.03
C ARG A 280 -49.41 -4.98 -27.63
N GLY A 281 -49.70 -3.70 -27.88
CA GLY A 281 -51.05 -3.17 -27.93
C GLY A 281 -51.25 -2.51 -29.29
N SER A 282 -51.95 -3.19 -30.19
CA SER A 282 -52.50 -2.59 -31.41
C SER A 282 -53.98 -2.94 -31.48
N TRP A 283 -54.78 -1.86 -31.54
CA TRP A 283 -56.24 -1.74 -31.74
C TRP A 283 -57.11 -1.93 -30.50
#